data_AF-A0A847DZ72-F1
#
_entry.id   AF-A0A847DZ72-F1
#
_cell.length_a   1.000
_cell.length_b   1.000
_cell.length_c   1.000
_cell.angle_alpha   90.00
_cell.angle_beta   90.00
_cell.angle_gamma   90.00
#
_symmetry.space_group_name_H-M   'P 1'
#
loop_
_entity.id
_entity.type
_entity.pdbx_description
1 polymer ?
#
loop_
_entity_poly.entity_id
_entity_poly.type
_entity_poly.pdbx_seq_one_letter_code
_entity_poly.pdbx_strand_id
1 'polypeptide(L)'
;MRVNDAVIGAVLLVLSLAVVWHVRSFPTIPGQTYGAALYPFLVGCGLGVCSLLLIVKGLRERAPIVGTGRGVDAGSPAGQRPVAFATTVAALLFYLFFGEQLGFLVSSTLMLVALFLAYGVRRAMV
;
A
#
# COMPACT_ATOMS: atom_id res chain seq x y z
N MET A 1 13.01 2.27 -9.69
CA MET A 1 13.81 2.46 -8.47
C MET A 1 13.10 1.72 -7.35
N ARG A 2 13.74 0.77 -6.65
CA ARG A 2 13.17 0.17 -5.43
C ARG A 2 13.88 0.82 -4.25
N VAL A 3 13.12 1.51 -3.41
CA VAL A 3 13.60 1.99 -2.11
C VAL A 3 13.76 0.76 -1.22
N ASN A 4 14.84 0.69 -0.43
CA ASN A 4 15.09 -0.43 0.47
C ASN A 4 13.92 -0.61 1.44
N ASP A 5 13.43 -1.85 1.58
CA ASP A 5 12.37 -2.25 2.52
C ASP A 5 12.68 -1.79 3.96
N ALA A 6 13.96 -1.71 4.33
CA ALA A 6 14.38 -1.20 5.64
C ALA A 6 14.09 0.29 5.84
N VAL A 7 14.21 1.11 4.79
CA VAL A 7 13.93 2.55 4.86
C VAL A 7 12.41 2.77 4.98
N ILE A 8 11.63 2.05 4.17
CA ILE A 8 10.17 2.08 4.25
C ILE A 8 9.71 1.62 5.63
N GLY A 9 10.25 0.50 6.12
CA GLY A 9 9.95 -0.01 7.46
C GLY A 9 10.32 0.98 8.57
N ALA A 10 11.45 1.69 8.47
CA ALA A 10 11.84 2.70 9.47
C ALA A 10 10.85 3.88 9.52
N VAL A 11 10.43 4.40 8.36
CA VAL A 11 9.43 5.49 8.29
C VAL A 11 8.09 5.03 8.87
N LEU A 12 7.64 3.84 8.51
CA LEU A 12 6.39 3.26 9.02
C LEU A 12 6.45 2.97 10.53
N LEU A 13 7.62 2.59 11.05
CA LEU A 13 7.83 2.38 12.48
C LEU A 13 7.70 3.70 13.26
N VAL A 14 8.29 4.78 12.77
CA VAL A 14 8.13 6.12 13.36
C VAL A 14 6.68 6.54 13.36
N LEU A 15 5.96 6.33 12.25
CA LEU A 15 4.52 6.60 12.16
C LEU A 15 3.72 5.77 13.16
N SER A 16 3.98 4.47 13.26
CA SER A 16 3.33 3.56 14.22
C SER A 16 3.54 4.04 15.66
N LEU A 17 4.77 4.41 16.03
CA LEU A 17 5.08 4.93 17.36
C LEU A 17 4.35 6.25 17.62
N ALA A 18 4.29 7.16 16.64
CA ALA A 18 3.56 8.42 16.75
C ALA A 18 2.06 8.19 16.98
N VAL A 19 1.46 7.22 16.28
CA VAL A 19 0.05 6.84 16.46
C VAL A 19 -0.16 6.29 17.87
N VAL A 20 0.62 5.29 18.30
CA VAL A 20 0.49 4.68 19.63
C VAL A 20 0.69 5.71 20.74
N TRP A 21 1.60 6.67 20.55
CA TRP A 21 1.80 7.78 21.47
C TRP A 21 0.57 8.72 21.53
N HIS A 22 0.07 9.14 20.37
CA HIS A 22 -1.04 10.09 20.28
C HIS A 22 -2.32 9.53 20.89
N VAL A 23 -2.57 8.23 20.72
CA VAL A 23 -3.75 7.54 21.27
C VAL A 23 -3.86 7.63 22.79
N ARG A 24 -2.75 7.85 23.49
CA ARG A 24 -2.73 8.07 24.96
C ARG A 24 -3.38 9.38 25.39
N SER A 25 -3.51 10.36 24.49
CA SER A 25 -4.16 11.64 24.77
C SER A 25 -5.68 11.59 24.65
N PHE A 26 -6.25 10.45 24.24
CA PHE A 26 -7.69 10.34 24.06
C PHE A 26 -8.42 10.26 25.41
N PRO A 27 -9.53 11.01 25.57
CA PRO A 27 -10.29 11.00 26.80
C PRO A 27 -10.94 9.64 27.03
N THR A 28 -10.93 9.19 28.29
CA THR A 28 -11.67 7.99 28.71
C THR A 28 -13.14 8.36 28.94
N ILE A 29 -14.05 7.71 28.22
CA ILE A 29 -15.49 7.93 28.38
C ILE A 29 -15.99 7.01 29.52
N PRO A 30 -16.48 7.56 30.64
CA PRO A 30 -17.00 6.74 31.73
C PRO A 30 -18.25 5.97 31.27
N GLY A 31 -18.30 4.67 31.56
CA GLY A 31 -19.41 3.79 31.19
C GLY A 31 -19.25 3.00 29.87
N GLN A 32 -18.16 3.19 29.13
CA GLN A 32 -17.80 2.32 27.99
C GLN A 32 -16.66 1.38 28.36
N THR A 33 -16.84 0.07 28.10
CA THR A 33 -15.80 -0.96 28.24
C THR A 33 -14.66 -0.80 27.24
N TYR A 34 -14.96 -0.21 26.08
CA TYR A 34 -14.00 0.00 25.00
C TYR A 34 -13.92 1.50 24.65
N GLY A 35 -12.80 2.15 24.99
CA GLY A 35 -12.58 3.57 24.71
C GLY A 35 -12.17 3.85 23.25
N ALA A 36 -12.27 5.11 22.84
CA ALA A 36 -11.90 5.60 21.50
C ALA A 36 -10.44 5.30 21.10
N ALA A 37 -9.59 4.96 22.07
CA ALA A 37 -8.19 4.61 21.88
C ALA A 37 -7.94 3.20 21.30
N LEU A 38 -8.86 2.25 21.46
CA LEU A 38 -8.54 0.84 21.23
C LEU A 38 -8.29 0.50 19.76
N TYR A 39 -9.15 0.97 18.86
CA TYR A 39 -9.00 0.70 17.44
C TYR A 39 -7.69 1.31 16.88
N PRO A 40 -7.43 2.61 17.09
CA PRO A 40 -6.17 3.23 16.68
C PRO A 40 -4.93 2.57 17.30
N PHE A 41 -5.02 2.13 18.56
CA PHE A 41 -3.93 1.41 19.23
C PHE A 41 -3.65 0.07 18.54
N LEU A 42 -4.69 -0.72 18.26
CA LEU A 42 -4.55 -2.05 17.65
C LEU A 42 -3.94 -1.95 16.24
N VAL A 43 -4.43 -1.00 15.44
CA VAL A 43 -3.88 -0.72 14.10
C VAL A 43 -2.45 -0.22 14.20
N GLY A 44 -2.14 0.67 15.15
CA GLY A 44 -0.79 1.16 15.42
C GLY A 44 0.18 0.03 15.76
N CYS A 45 -0.22 -0.90 16.61
CA CYS A 45 0.56 -2.10 16.95
C CYS A 45 0.78 -3.00 15.74
N GLY A 46 -0.27 -3.31 14.97
CA GLY A 46 -0.16 -4.12 13.75
C GLY A 46 0.79 -3.50 12.73
N LEU A 47 0.69 -2.17 12.54
CA LEU A 47 1.61 -1.42 11.69
C LEU A 47 3.05 -1.51 12.20
N GLY A 48 3.26 -1.42 13.52
CA GLY A 48 4.59 -1.55 14.13
C GLY A 48 5.22 -2.91 13.88
N VAL A 49 4.44 -4.00 14.03
CA VAL A 49 4.90 -5.36 13.73
C VAL A 49 5.28 -5.50 12.26
N CYS A 50 4.43 -5.03 11.34
CA CYS A 50 4.73 -5.09 9.90
C CYS A 50 6.00 -4.28 9.55
N SER A 51 6.16 -3.10 10.17
CA SER A 51 7.33 -2.23 10.00
C SER A 51 8.62 -2.92 10.45
N LEU A 52 8.60 -3.59 11.60
CA LEU A 52 9.71 -4.40 12.09
C LEU A 52 10.06 -5.54 11.13
N LEU A 53 9.05 -6.25 10.60
CA LEU A 53 9.28 -7.31 9.61
C LEU A 53 9.94 -6.78 8.33
N LEU A 54 9.51 -5.61 7.83
CA LEU A 54 10.13 -4.96 6.68
C LEU A 54 11.59 -4.55 6.96
N ILE A 55 11.87 -4.02 8.15
CA ILE A 55 13.23 -3.69 8.60
C ILE A 55 14.10 -4.95 8.61
N VAL A 56 13.66 -6.02 9.29
CA VAL A 56 14.40 -7.29 9.38
C VAL A 56 14.66 -7.86 7.98
N LYS A 57 13.67 -7.83 7.09
CA LYS A 57 13.80 -8.29 5.71
C LYS A 57 14.81 -7.44 4.93
N GLY A 58 14.74 -6.12 5.00
CA GLY A 58 15.65 -5.21 4.30
C GLY A 58 17.10 -5.30 4.81
N LEU A 59 17.30 -5.53 6.12
CA LEU A 59 18.64 -5.82 6.66
C LEU A 59 19.16 -7.18 6.21
N ARG A 60 18.31 -8.20 6.17
CA ARG A 60 18.69 -9.57 5.77
C ARG A 60 19.06 -9.66 4.29
N GLU A 61 18.39 -8.89 3.44
CA GLU A 61 18.70 -8.80 2.01
C GLU A 61 19.98 -7.99 1.73
N ARG A 62 20.55 -7.28 2.73
CA ARG A 62 21.71 -6.38 2.58
C ARG A 62 21.60 -5.47 1.35
N ALA A 63 20.37 -5.08 1.02
CA ALA A 63 20.08 -4.36 -0.21
C ALA A 63 20.65 -2.92 -0.11
N PRO A 64 21.31 -2.40 -1.16
CA PRO A 64 21.71 -1.00 -1.20
C PRO A 64 20.48 -0.08 -1.00
N ILE A 65 20.67 1.02 -0.26
CA ILE A 65 19.64 2.02 0.07
C ILE A 65 18.88 2.48 -1.18
N VAL A 66 19.58 2.55 -2.31
CA VAL A 66 19.04 2.65 -3.66
C VAL A 66 19.70 1.58 -4.53
N GLY A 67 18.98 0.50 -4.79
CA GLY A 67 19.43 -0.51 -5.74
C GLY A 67 19.18 -0.06 -7.17
N THR A 68 20.24 0.38 -7.86
CA THR A 68 20.27 0.32 -9.33
C THR A 68 20.25 -1.15 -9.70
N GLY A 69 19.11 -1.63 -10.19
CA GLY A 69 18.85 -3.04 -10.44
C GLY A 69 19.98 -3.70 -11.24
N ARG A 70 20.83 -4.47 -10.58
CA ARG A 70 21.71 -5.46 -11.20
C ARG A 70 21.33 -6.80 -10.57
N GLY A 71 20.53 -7.56 -11.31
CA GLY A 71 20.05 -8.87 -10.86
C GLY A 71 18.53 -9.05 -10.99
N VAL A 72 17.95 -8.68 -12.14
CA VAL A 72 16.79 -9.41 -12.65
C VAL A 72 17.05 -9.60 -14.14
N ASP A 73 17.43 -10.83 -14.43
CA ASP A 73 17.42 -11.56 -15.68
C ASP A 73 16.69 -10.91 -16.87
N ALA A 74 17.29 -11.13 -18.03
CA ALA A 74 17.01 -10.60 -19.36
C ALA A 74 15.58 -10.91 -19.92
N GLY A 75 14.52 -10.49 -19.22
CA GLY A 75 13.15 -10.69 -19.71
C GLY A 75 12.01 -10.00 -18.92
N SER A 76 12.28 -9.13 -17.94
CA SER A 76 11.21 -8.53 -17.12
C SER A 76 10.92 -7.07 -17.53
N PRO A 77 9.65 -6.65 -17.75
CA PRO A 77 9.27 -5.31 -18.23
C PRO A 77 9.44 -4.26 -17.12
N ALA A 78 10.69 -3.93 -16.80
CA ALA A 78 11.05 -2.96 -15.77
C ALA A 78 10.57 -1.53 -16.11
N GLY A 79 10.30 -1.24 -17.39
CA GLY A 79 9.74 0.04 -17.86
C GLY A 79 8.23 0.21 -17.61
N GLN A 80 7.49 -0.86 -17.29
CA GLN A 80 6.04 -0.79 -17.05
C GLN A 80 5.66 -0.54 -15.59
N ARG A 81 6.63 -0.59 -14.65
CA ARG A 81 6.38 -0.44 -13.21
C ARG A 81 5.78 0.92 -12.79
N PRO A 82 6.28 2.08 -13.30
CA PRO A 82 5.64 3.37 -12.99
C PRO A 82 4.30 3.52 -13.71
N VAL A 83 4.16 2.97 -14.92
CA VAL A 83 2.91 3.01 -15.70
C VAL A 83 1.82 2.22 -14.99
N ALA A 84 2.12 1.00 -14.55
CA ALA A 84 1.24 0.16 -13.73
C ALA A 84 0.75 0.86 -12.46
N PHE A 85 1.68 1.50 -11.72
CA PHE A 85 1.34 2.26 -10.53
C PHE A 85 0.41 3.44 -10.87
N ALA A 86 0.78 4.23 -11.89
CA ALA A 86 -0.02 5.36 -12.34
C ALA A 86 -1.41 4.93 -12.83
N THR A 87 -1.51 3.82 -13.56
CA THR A 87 -2.80 3.27 -14.01
C THR A 87 -3.67 2.83 -12.84
N THR A 88 -3.09 2.22 -11.81
CA THR A 88 -3.85 1.84 -10.61
C THR A 88 -4.38 3.06 -9.87
N VAL A 89 -3.53 4.08 -9.69
CA VAL A 89 -3.94 5.34 -9.06
C VAL A 89 -5.04 6.02 -9.88
N ALA A 90 -4.89 6.08 -11.21
CA ALA A 90 -5.89 6.66 -12.10
C ALA A 90 -7.22 5.90 -12.05
N ALA A 91 -7.19 4.57 -12.00
CA ALA A 91 -8.39 3.74 -11.84
C ALA A 91 -9.11 4.03 -10.51
N LEU A 92 -8.35 4.22 -9.42
CA LEU A 92 -8.91 4.57 -8.12
C LEU A 92 -9.59 5.95 -8.14
N LEU A 93 -8.92 6.95 -8.75
CA LEU A 93 -9.46 8.30 -8.90
C LEU A 93 -10.71 8.30 -9.78
N PHE A 94 -10.71 7.54 -10.88
CA PHE A 94 -11.89 7.38 -11.73
C PHE A 94 -13.09 6.87 -10.93
N TYR A 95 -12.91 5.81 -10.13
CA TYR A 95 -14.01 5.29 -9.32
C TYR A 95 -14.48 6.31 -8.26
N LEU A 96 -13.58 7.05 -7.64
CA LEU A 96 -13.92 8.08 -6.66
C LEU A 96 -14.81 9.18 -7.24
N PHE A 97 -14.49 9.66 -8.45
CA PHE A 97 -15.23 10.77 -9.07
C PHE A 97 -16.50 10.32 -9.80
N PHE A 98 -16.45 9.15 -10.45
CA PHE A 98 -17.51 8.71 -11.37
C PHE A 98 -18.36 7.55 -10.82
N GLY A 99 -17.99 6.97 -9.66
CA GLY A 99 -18.70 5.82 -9.09
C GLY A 99 -20.15 6.10 -8.72
N GLU A 100 -20.44 7.28 -8.17
CA GLU A 100 -21.80 7.67 -7.79
C GLU A 100 -22.67 8.01 -9.02
N GLN A 101 -22.07 8.57 -10.07
CA GLN A 101 -22.77 9.00 -11.28
C GLN A 101 -23.11 7.84 -12.23
N LEU A 102 -22.20 6.87 -12.37
CA LEU A 102 -22.35 5.74 -13.30
C LEU A 102 -22.97 4.51 -12.64
N GLY A 103 -23.03 4.48 -11.30
CA GLY A 103 -23.42 3.32 -10.52
C GLY A 103 -22.34 2.23 -10.51
N PHE A 104 -22.47 1.32 -9.54
CA PHE A 104 -21.45 0.30 -9.26
C PHE A 104 -21.13 -0.59 -10.47
N LEU A 105 -22.16 -1.11 -11.15
CA LEU A 105 -21.96 -2.10 -12.21
C LEU A 105 -21.19 -1.52 -13.41
N VAL A 106 -21.50 -0.29 -13.83
CA VAL A 106 -20.84 0.35 -14.98
C VAL A 106 -19.43 0.79 -14.61
N SER A 107 -19.27 1.42 -13.43
CA SER A 107 -17.97 1.92 -12.97
C SER A 107 -16.95 0.79 -12.75
N SER A 108 -17.35 -0.29 -12.06
CA SER A 108 -16.47 -1.44 -11.84
C SER A 108 -16.09 -2.15 -13.13
N THR A 109 -17.01 -2.26 -14.10
CA THR A 109 -16.73 -2.89 -15.39
C THR A 109 -15.70 -2.10 -16.19
N LEU A 110 -15.88 -0.77 -16.31
CA LEU A 110 -14.93 0.10 -17.00
C LEU A 110 -13.54 0.07 -16.34
N MET A 111 -13.52 0.14 -15.00
CA MET A 111 -12.30 0.09 -14.21
C MET A 111 -11.55 -1.24 -14.40
N LEU A 112 -12.23 -2.39 -14.35
CA LEU A 112 -11.62 -3.71 -14.56
C LEU A 112 -11.07 -3.85 -15.98
N VAL A 113 -11.85 -3.45 -16.99
CA VAL A 113 -11.40 -3.51 -18.40
C VAL A 113 -10.16 -2.66 -18.61
N ALA A 114 -10.13 -1.45 -18.08
CA ALA A 114 -8.97 -0.56 -18.17
C ALA A 114 -7.72 -1.17 -17.50
N LEU A 115 -7.88 -1.76 -16.31
CA LEU A 115 -6.80 -2.45 -15.61
C LEU A 115 -6.30 -3.68 -16.38
N PHE A 116 -7.20 -4.54 -16.87
CA PHE A 116 -6.81 -5.73 -17.64
C PHE A 116 -6.08 -5.39 -18.94
N LEU A 117 -6.52 -4.34 -19.65
CA LEU A 117 -5.84 -3.84 -20.84
C LEU A 117 -4.45 -3.28 -20.50
N ALA A 118 -4.34 -2.48 -19.44
CA ALA A 118 -3.08 -1.85 -19.04
C ALA A 118 -2.05 -2.85 -18.51
N TYR A 119 -2.50 -3.92 -17.85
CA TYR A 119 -1.64 -4.99 -17.35
C TYR A 119 -1.33 -6.08 -18.38
N GLY A 120 -1.83 -5.93 -19.61
CA GLY A 120 -1.52 -6.85 -20.69
C GLY A 120 -2.01 -8.27 -20.42
N VAL A 121 -3.14 -8.43 -19.71
CA VAL A 121 -3.83 -9.72 -19.64
C VAL A 121 -4.13 -10.10 -21.08
N ARG A 122 -3.38 -11.09 -21.59
CA ARG A 122 -3.54 -11.59 -22.96
C ARG A 122 -5.01 -11.89 -23.10
N ARG A 123 -5.64 -11.32 -24.13
CA ARG A 123 -6.94 -11.80 -24.60
C ARG A 123 -6.73 -13.28 -24.83
N ALA A 124 -7.23 -14.13 -23.93
CA ALA A 124 -7.33 -15.54 -24.17
C ALA A 124 -8.39 -15.67 -25.27
N MET A 125 -7.95 -15.44 -26.51
CA MET A 125 -8.77 -15.67 -27.68
C MET A 125 -8.78 -17.19 -27.86
N VAL A 126 -9.97 -17.74 -27.62
CA VAL A 126 -10.42 -19.02 -28.17
C VAL A 126 -10.21 -19.02 -29.68
#